data_AF-A0A364NCU7-F1
#
_entry.id   AF-A0A364NCU7-F1
#
_cell.length_a   1.000
_cell.length_b   1.000
_cell.length_c   1.000
_cell.angle_alpha   90.00
_cell.angle_beta   90.00
_cell.angle_gamma   90.00
#
_symmetry.space_group_name_H-M   'P 1'
#
loop_
_entity.id
_entity.type
_entity.pdbx_description
1 polymer ?
#
loop_
_entity_poly.entity_id
_entity_poly.type
_entity_poly.pdbx_seq_one_letter_code
_entity_poly.pdbx_strand_id
1 'polypeptide(L)'
;MHAIAVTEYGPVANLKTIDVPKPSDPQGHDILVRIKACSVNPVDTKVRAGTYDDYPDYYERIPKLPQILGFDGAGVIESVGSDVKDFKAGDEVYYAGSPIRHGSNAEFQLVDSRAVALKPKSLDWGQAAAMPLTWITAYEALVERMQIQKGENSGILIINGAGGVGSVASQIARRVLNLPVVVTTASREETVNFSKDVGAATHIINHHEDIAKEVENLKLDVPIKYIFITHTPTSGYLAPAAKICAPFGKVCSIVQDKEMPMYGTEFMAKSLTFVWALLGTKPYYGVDVESHGGILKDLAKMLDEGSVKLPPTPLIPNSPYPLIHYPSLLKHLVTTRPFKASTLIDIYAQNGWQTQWIARYGPDIQSHYHSTTHEAMTVISGEGATIRFGVADSPSWAQGKYPVGDRADGEEGGVEIEAGLGDVFIIPAGVSHKTFKPRPMTKELAFYQPEDIERGRAKEVSKEKEEERRRFFQGVKVDEGDFMMVGAYPYGGVWDFAVGGEHEGKEEEVWHVQMPEKDPVLGDSGEGLVGLWKGIDTV
;
A
#
# COMPACT_ATOMS: atom_id res chain seq x y z
N MET A 1 -19.15 -7.03 16.95
CA MET A 1 -17.80 -6.59 16.57
C MET A 1 -17.87 -6.10 15.15
N HIS A 2 -17.08 -5.08 14.83
CA HIS A 2 -16.94 -4.56 13.49
C HIS A 2 -16.00 -5.45 12.67
N ALA A 3 -16.32 -5.60 11.39
CA ALA A 3 -15.51 -6.33 10.42
C ALA A 3 -15.65 -5.73 9.02
N ILE A 4 -14.64 -5.96 8.18
CA ILE A 4 -14.72 -5.73 6.74
C ILE A 4 -14.83 -7.11 6.06
N ALA A 5 -15.94 -7.32 5.37
CA ALA A 5 -16.25 -8.59 4.74
C ALA A 5 -16.64 -8.42 3.28
N VAL A 6 -16.42 -9.48 2.51
CA VAL A 6 -17.01 -9.65 1.18
C VAL A 6 -18.42 -10.14 1.37
N THR A 7 -19.42 -9.38 0.93
CA THR A 7 -20.84 -9.78 0.98
C THR A 7 -21.28 -10.47 -0.31
N GLU A 8 -20.60 -10.16 -1.42
CA GLU A 8 -20.76 -10.75 -2.75
C GLU A 8 -19.42 -10.73 -3.47
N TYR A 9 -19.08 -11.78 -4.23
CA TYR A 9 -17.83 -11.78 -5.00
C TYR A 9 -17.87 -10.77 -6.15
N GLY A 10 -16.73 -10.11 -6.40
CA GLY A 10 -16.58 -9.22 -7.55
C GLY A 10 -15.71 -7.98 -7.29
N PRO A 11 -16.16 -6.77 -7.70
CA PRO A 11 -15.35 -5.56 -7.61
C PRO A 11 -15.07 -5.14 -6.16
N VAL A 12 -14.12 -4.24 -5.97
CA VAL A 12 -13.70 -3.74 -4.64
C VAL A 12 -14.85 -3.18 -3.81
N ALA A 13 -15.85 -2.57 -4.46
CA ALA A 13 -17.05 -2.03 -3.82
C ALA A 13 -17.88 -3.07 -3.05
N ASN A 14 -17.63 -4.37 -3.25
CA ASN A 14 -18.30 -5.44 -2.52
C ASN A 14 -17.66 -5.75 -1.15
N LEU A 15 -16.52 -5.13 -0.82
CA LEU A 15 -16.03 -5.09 0.56
C LEU A 15 -16.89 -4.11 1.35
N LYS A 16 -17.56 -4.60 2.39
CA LYS A 16 -18.45 -3.80 3.24
C LYS A 16 -18.03 -3.90 4.69
N THR A 17 -18.09 -2.76 5.38
CA THR A 17 -18.10 -2.73 6.84
C THR A 17 -19.41 -3.32 7.33
N ILE A 18 -19.33 -4.31 8.20
CA ILE A 18 -20.47 -5.02 8.76
C ILE A 18 -20.32 -5.21 10.27
N ASP A 19 -21.45 -5.33 10.95
CA ASP A 19 -21.53 -5.78 12.34
C ASP A 19 -21.82 -7.27 12.38
N VAL A 20 -20.96 -8.02 13.06
CA VAL A 20 -21.10 -9.46 13.26
C VAL A 20 -20.95 -9.82 14.73
N PRO A 21 -21.50 -10.98 15.17
CA PRO A 21 -21.20 -11.50 16.50
C PRO A 21 -19.69 -11.64 16.71
N LYS A 22 -19.22 -11.32 17.92
CA LYS A 22 -17.85 -11.66 18.33
C LYS A 22 -17.69 -13.19 18.26
N PRO A 23 -16.54 -13.73 17.82
CA PRO A 23 -16.30 -15.17 17.82
C PRO A 23 -16.54 -15.76 19.21
N SER A 24 -17.00 -17.01 19.24
CA SER A 24 -17.13 -17.76 20.49
C SER A 24 -15.79 -17.96 21.18
N ASP A 25 -15.85 -18.36 22.46
CA ASP A 25 -14.64 -18.69 23.21
C ASP A 25 -13.81 -19.75 22.48
N PRO A 26 -12.48 -19.56 22.41
CA PRO A 26 -11.59 -20.46 21.68
C PRO A 26 -11.63 -21.86 22.28
N GLN A 27 -11.55 -22.87 21.41
CA GLN A 27 -11.56 -24.29 21.77
C GLN A 27 -10.27 -24.97 21.31
N GLY A 28 -9.86 -26.05 22.00
CA GLY A 28 -8.67 -26.81 21.63
C GLY A 28 -7.43 -25.92 21.51
N HIS A 29 -6.81 -25.91 20.32
CA HIS A 29 -5.61 -25.11 20.02
C HIS A 29 -5.88 -23.67 19.58
N ASP A 30 -7.13 -23.21 19.53
CA ASP A 30 -7.42 -21.84 19.13
C ASP A 30 -7.04 -20.81 20.19
N ILE A 31 -6.70 -19.62 19.74
CA ILE A 31 -6.64 -18.40 20.53
C ILE A 31 -7.55 -17.36 19.91
N LEU A 32 -8.16 -16.51 20.74
CA LEU A 32 -8.93 -15.36 20.30
C LEU A 32 -8.03 -14.13 20.39
N VAL A 33 -7.74 -13.51 19.26
CA VAL A 33 -6.85 -12.34 19.18
C VAL A 33 -7.69 -11.11 18.92
N ARG A 34 -7.47 -10.06 19.71
CA ARG A 34 -7.95 -8.70 19.44
C ARG A 34 -6.97 -8.03 18.48
N ILE A 35 -7.42 -7.78 17.25
CA ILE A 35 -6.57 -7.28 16.17
C ILE A 35 -6.17 -5.82 16.44
N LYS A 36 -4.90 -5.52 16.21
CA LYS A 36 -4.33 -4.16 16.29
C LYS A 36 -3.90 -3.63 14.92
N ALA A 37 -3.44 -4.52 14.05
CA ALA A 37 -3.16 -4.22 12.66
C ALA A 37 -3.29 -5.48 11.80
N CYS A 38 -3.54 -5.27 10.51
CA CYS A 38 -3.57 -6.30 9.48
C CYS A 38 -2.86 -5.78 8.22
N SER A 39 -2.52 -6.68 7.30
CA SER A 39 -1.95 -6.35 5.99
C SER A 39 -2.86 -6.88 4.87
N VAL A 40 -2.76 -6.27 3.69
CA VAL A 40 -3.48 -6.70 2.49
C VAL A 40 -2.50 -7.36 1.53
N ASN A 41 -2.86 -8.54 1.05
CA ASN A 41 -2.06 -9.34 0.14
C ASN A 41 -2.78 -9.54 -1.20
N PRO A 42 -2.06 -9.91 -2.28
CA PRO A 42 -2.71 -10.21 -3.56
C PRO A 42 -3.82 -11.28 -3.46
N VAL A 43 -3.71 -12.23 -2.53
CA VAL A 43 -4.74 -13.25 -2.27
C VAL A 43 -6.07 -12.63 -1.83
N ASP A 44 -6.08 -11.57 -1.02
CA ASP A 44 -7.31 -10.88 -0.60
C ASP A 44 -8.09 -10.39 -1.82
N THR A 45 -7.39 -9.86 -2.83
CA THR A 45 -8.03 -9.36 -4.05
C THR A 45 -8.64 -10.47 -4.89
N LYS A 46 -7.99 -11.64 -4.96
CA LYS A 46 -8.45 -12.79 -5.74
C LYS A 46 -9.65 -13.46 -5.06
N VAL A 47 -9.60 -13.61 -3.74
CA VAL A 47 -10.72 -14.18 -2.96
C VAL A 47 -11.92 -13.25 -3.02
N ARG A 48 -11.73 -11.93 -2.83
CA ARG A 48 -12.80 -10.94 -3.00
C ARG A 48 -13.42 -10.97 -4.39
N ALA A 49 -12.61 -11.13 -5.44
CA ALA A 49 -13.10 -11.23 -6.81
C ALA A 49 -13.87 -12.53 -7.11
N GLY A 50 -13.79 -13.55 -6.25
CA GLY A 50 -14.31 -14.88 -6.55
C GLY A 50 -13.51 -15.62 -7.63
N THR A 51 -12.26 -15.20 -7.86
CA THR A 51 -11.38 -15.77 -8.90
C THR A 51 -10.20 -16.55 -8.31
N TYR A 52 -10.20 -16.78 -7.00
CA TYR A 52 -9.18 -17.58 -6.34
C TYR A 52 -9.41 -19.07 -6.60
N ASP A 53 -8.50 -19.68 -7.37
CA ASP A 53 -8.60 -21.06 -7.88
C ASP A 53 -7.36 -21.92 -7.54
N ASP A 54 -6.58 -21.51 -6.54
CA ASP A 54 -5.40 -22.26 -6.06
C ASP A 54 -5.77 -23.61 -5.44
N TYR A 55 -7.03 -23.78 -5.00
CA TYR A 55 -7.57 -25.03 -4.49
C TYR A 55 -8.81 -25.44 -5.30
N PRO A 56 -8.95 -26.74 -5.64
CA PRO A 56 -10.09 -27.20 -6.43
C PRO A 56 -11.43 -27.03 -5.70
N ASP A 57 -11.43 -27.15 -4.37
CA ASP A 57 -12.58 -27.08 -3.48
C ASP A 57 -12.53 -25.87 -2.53
N TYR A 58 -11.83 -24.79 -2.92
CA TYR A 58 -11.66 -23.60 -2.07
C TYR A 58 -12.99 -23.07 -1.52
N TYR A 59 -13.93 -22.74 -2.41
CA TYR A 59 -15.23 -22.13 -2.06
C TYR A 59 -16.19 -23.08 -1.33
N GLU A 60 -15.87 -24.37 -1.29
CA GLU A 60 -16.61 -25.37 -0.52
C GLU A 60 -16.17 -25.40 0.94
N ARG A 61 -14.89 -25.07 1.22
CA ARG A 61 -14.25 -25.21 2.54
C ARG A 61 -14.11 -23.93 3.34
N ILE A 62 -14.29 -22.77 2.72
CA ILE A 62 -14.28 -21.47 3.40
C ILE A 62 -15.61 -21.16 4.11
N PRO A 63 -15.61 -20.20 5.05
CA PRO A 63 -16.85 -19.58 5.52
C PRO A 63 -17.68 -19.05 4.35
N LYS A 64 -19.00 -19.25 4.41
CA LYS A 64 -19.92 -18.69 3.41
C LYS A 64 -20.02 -17.17 3.56
N LEU A 65 -20.45 -16.50 2.48
CA LEU A 65 -20.67 -15.06 2.49
C LEU A 65 -21.71 -14.68 3.57
N PRO A 66 -21.50 -13.59 4.32
CA PRO A 66 -20.38 -12.67 4.22
C PRO A 66 -19.06 -13.25 4.77
N GLN A 67 -17.99 -13.17 3.97
CA GLN A 67 -16.68 -13.73 4.32
C GLN A 67 -15.73 -12.60 4.76
N ILE A 68 -15.29 -12.64 6.01
CA ILE A 68 -14.21 -11.79 6.53
C ILE A 68 -12.87 -12.30 5.99
N LEU A 69 -12.15 -11.45 5.26
CA LEU A 69 -10.80 -11.71 4.70
C LEU A 69 -9.69 -11.22 5.64
N GLY A 70 -8.45 -11.14 5.15
CA GLY A 70 -7.27 -10.76 5.91
C GLY A 70 -6.42 -11.99 6.24
N PHE A 71 -5.23 -12.04 5.64
CA PHE A 71 -4.28 -13.16 5.78
C PHE A 71 -2.96 -12.72 6.42
N ASP A 72 -3.03 -11.69 7.25
CA ASP A 72 -1.96 -11.18 8.11
C ASP A 72 -2.59 -10.43 9.28
N GLY A 73 -2.19 -10.76 10.50
CA GLY A 73 -2.70 -10.10 11.71
C GLY A 73 -1.62 -9.93 12.76
N ALA A 74 -1.65 -8.80 13.46
CA ALA A 74 -0.91 -8.56 14.70
C ALA A 74 -1.88 -8.02 15.76
N GLY A 75 -1.78 -8.52 16.99
CA GLY A 75 -2.74 -8.16 18.04
C GLY A 75 -2.41 -8.74 19.40
N VAL A 76 -3.37 -8.63 20.32
CA VAL A 76 -3.24 -9.10 21.71
C VAL A 76 -4.18 -10.28 21.93
N ILE A 77 -3.68 -11.34 22.55
CA ILE A 77 -4.52 -12.49 22.91
C ILE A 77 -5.55 -12.06 23.97
N GLU A 78 -6.83 -12.23 23.65
CA GLU A 78 -7.94 -12.02 24.57
C GLU A 78 -8.16 -13.25 25.46
N SER A 79 -8.14 -14.44 24.87
CA SER A 79 -8.38 -15.72 25.56
C SER A 79 -7.77 -16.88 24.77
N VAL A 80 -7.60 -18.02 25.42
CA VAL A 80 -6.97 -19.23 24.86
C VAL A 80 -7.84 -20.47 25.05
N GLY A 81 -7.77 -21.40 24.11
CA GLY A 81 -8.43 -22.70 24.19
C GLY A 81 -7.74 -23.67 25.17
N SER A 82 -8.41 -24.77 25.47
CA SER A 82 -7.98 -25.74 26.50
C SER A 82 -6.63 -26.43 26.22
N ASP A 83 -6.25 -26.53 24.95
CA ASP A 83 -5.06 -27.28 24.52
C ASP A 83 -3.87 -26.35 24.20
N VAL A 84 -4.05 -25.04 24.40
CA VAL A 84 -3.00 -24.03 24.24
C VAL A 84 -2.08 -24.04 25.46
N LYS A 85 -0.77 -24.17 25.22
CA LYS A 85 0.23 -24.29 26.30
C LYS A 85 1.25 -23.15 26.31
N ASP A 86 1.58 -22.61 25.14
CA ASP A 86 2.69 -21.68 24.97
C ASP A 86 2.27 -20.20 25.00
N PHE A 87 0.96 -19.93 25.14
CA PHE A 87 0.39 -18.60 25.08
C PHE A 87 -0.64 -18.37 26.19
N LYS A 88 -0.82 -17.10 26.58
CA LYS A 88 -1.85 -16.67 27.54
C LYS A 88 -2.48 -15.35 27.10
N ALA A 89 -3.62 -15.01 27.71
CA ALA A 89 -4.24 -13.70 27.54
C ALA A 89 -3.26 -12.57 27.89
N GLY A 90 -3.26 -11.51 27.09
CA GLY A 90 -2.34 -10.37 27.19
C GLY A 90 -1.04 -10.51 26.39
N ASP A 91 -0.70 -11.68 25.87
CA ASP A 91 0.47 -11.82 25.00
C ASP A 91 0.24 -11.10 23.66
N GLU A 92 1.27 -10.40 23.17
CA GLU A 92 1.27 -9.77 21.85
C GLU A 92 1.74 -10.78 20.80
N VAL A 93 0.97 -10.95 19.73
CA VAL A 93 1.19 -11.98 18.72
C VAL A 93 1.05 -11.45 17.29
N TYR A 94 1.63 -12.19 16.35
CA TYR A 94 1.51 -11.94 14.92
C TYR A 94 1.51 -13.25 14.11
N TYR A 95 0.81 -13.28 12.98
CA TYR A 95 0.54 -14.50 12.19
C TYR A 95 -0.07 -14.22 10.82
N ALA A 96 -0.08 -15.21 9.92
CA ALA A 96 -0.77 -15.16 8.62
C ALA A 96 -2.18 -15.80 8.64
N GLY A 97 -2.40 -16.78 9.53
CA GLY A 97 -3.71 -17.43 9.71
C GLY A 97 -3.95 -18.57 8.73
N SER A 98 -5.21 -18.80 8.36
CA SER A 98 -5.63 -19.93 7.52
C SER A 98 -6.54 -19.47 6.37
N PRO A 99 -6.36 -20.02 5.15
CA PRO A 99 -7.17 -19.65 3.99
C PRO A 99 -8.64 -20.10 4.08
N ILE A 100 -8.97 -21.01 5.02
CA ILE A 100 -10.30 -21.63 5.19
C ILE A 100 -11.01 -21.19 6.47
N ARG A 101 -10.58 -20.07 7.08
CA ARG A 101 -11.20 -19.48 8.26
C ARG A 101 -11.48 -18.00 8.01
N HIS A 102 -12.28 -17.38 8.88
CA HIS A 102 -12.41 -15.92 8.87
C HIS A 102 -11.05 -15.26 9.18
N GLY A 103 -10.74 -14.22 8.42
CA GLY A 103 -9.47 -13.53 8.45
C GLY A 103 -9.37 -12.39 9.48
N SER A 104 -8.30 -11.61 9.36
CA SER A 104 -7.90 -10.54 10.29
C SER A 104 -8.57 -9.18 10.05
N ASN A 105 -9.43 -9.04 9.03
CA ASN A 105 -10.17 -7.81 8.76
C ASN A 105 -11.38 -7.65 9.71
N ALA A 106 -11.15 -7.80 11.01
CA ALA A 106 -12.16 -7.76 12.08
C ALA A 106 -11.50 -7.32 13.40
N GLU A 107 -12.30 -6.82 14.35
CA GLU A 107 -11.77 -6.48 15.68
C GLU A 107 -11.24 -7.70 16.45
N PHE A 108 -11.78 -8.90 16.18
CA PHE A 108 -11.37 -10.16 16.80
C PHE A 108 -11.30 -11.31 15.79
N GLN A 109 -10.32 -12.19 15.95
CA GLN A 109 -10.14 -13.38 15.10
C GLN A 109 -9.76 -14.61 15.94
N LEU A 110 -10.31 -15.77 15.58
CA LEU A 110 -9.82 -17.07 16.06
C LEU A 110 -8.70 -17.58 15.15
N VAL A 111 -7.56 -17.95 15.72
CA VAL A 111 -6.41 -18.51 15.01
C VAL A 111 -5.84 -19.70 15.77
N ASP A 112 -5.32 -20.69 15.03
CA ASP A 112 -4.65 -21.86 15.62
C ASP A 112 -3.30 -21.43 16.21
N SER A 113 -3.13 -21.61 17.52
CA SER A 113 -1.92 -21.21 18.26
C SER A 113 -0.62 -21.79 17.69
N ARG A 114 -0.67 -22.94 16.98
CA ARG A 114 0.52 -23.56 16.38
C ARG A 114 1.09 -22.74 15.23
N ALA A 115 0.26 -21.94 14.55
CA ALA A 115 0.68 -21.08 13.44
C ALA A 115 1.00 -19.64 13.87
N VAL A 116 1.17 -19.40 15.17
CA VAL A 116 1.33 -18.06 15.77
C VAL A 116 2.69 -17.95 16.45
N ALA A 117 3.25 -16.74 16.47
CA ALA A 117 4.40 -16.41 17.30
C ALA A 117 4.16 -15.12 18.10
N LEU A 118 4.96 -14.91 19.14
CA LEU A 118 4.99 -13.62 19.85
C LEU A 118 5.49 -12.54 18.91
N LYS A 119 4.84 -11.37 18.95
CA LYS A 119 5.20 -10.20 18.15
C LYS A 119 6.65 -9.77 18.49
N PRO A 120 7.46 -9.37 17.48
CA PRO A 120 8.76 -8.75 17.75
C PRO A 120 8.57 -7.50 18.62
N LYS A 121 9.44 -7.33 19.62
CA LYS A 121 9.35 -6.20 20.56
C LYS A 121 9.81 -4.89 19.92
N SER A 122 10.68 -4.97 18.92
CA SER A 122 11.25 -3.81 18.23
C SER A 122 10.28 -3.15 17.24
N LEU A 123 9.20 -3.82 16.86
CA LEU A 123 8.28 -3.35 15.83
C LEU A 123 6.99 -2.77 16.43
N ASP A 124 6.37 -1.82 15.73
CA ASP A 124 4.98 -1.44 15.99
C ASP A 124 3.99 -2.49 15.45
N TRP A 125 2.68 -2.25 15.61
CA TRP A 125 1.64 -3.17 15.15
C TRP A 125 1.59 -3.31 13.62
N GLY A 126 1.72 -2.22 12.88
CA GLY A 126 1.64 -2.22 11.41
C GLY A 126 2.86 -2.90 10.79
N GLN A 127 4.04 -2.59 11.28
CA GLN A 127 5.30 -3.24 10.91
C GLN A 127 5.25 -4.76 11.20
N ALA A 128 4.72 -5.15 12.36
CA ALA A 128 4.56 -6.56 12.70
C ALA A 128 3.55 -7.26 11.77
N ALA A 129 2.43 -6.63 11.43
CA ALA A 129 1.41 -7.19 10.54
C ALA A 129 1.88 -7.33 9.08
N ALA A 130 2.89 -6.58 8.64
CA ALA A 130 3.38 -6.62 7.26
C ALA A 130 4.26 -7.83 6.91
N MET A 131 4.70 -8.60 7.91
CA MET A 131 5.74 -9.63 7.78
C MET A 131 5.25 -11.09 7.63
N PRO A 132 4.19 -11.57 8.31
CA PRO A 132 3.97 -13.01 8.46
C PRO A 132 3.78 -13.77 7.14
N LEU A 133 2.81 -13.39 6.33
CA LEU A 133 2.48 -14.10 5.09
C LEU A 133 3.68 -14.10 4.14
N THR A 134 4.30 -12.94 3.94
CA THR A 134 5.40 -12.78 3.01
C THR A 134 6.60 -13.62 3.43
N TRP A 135 6.95 -13.59 4.72
CA TRP A 135 8.08 -14.34 5.25
C TRP A 135 7.85 -15.85 5.20
N ILE A 136 6.69 -16.34 5.64
CA ILE A 136 6.36 -17.77 5.56
C ILE A 136 6.41 -18.24 4.11
N THR A 137 5.81 -17.47 3.19
CA THR A 137 5.79 -17.83 1.76
C THR A 137 7.21 -17.97 1.20
N ALA A 138 8.08 -16.99 1.46
CA ALA A 138 9.45 -17.02 0.98
C ALA A 138 10.30 -18.10 1.66
N TYR A 139 10.10 -18.33 2.97
CA TYR A 139 10.81 -19.36 3.71
C TYR A 139 10.43 -20.75 3.21
N GLU A 140 9.14 -21.05 3.08
CA GLU A 140 8.70 -22.31 2.48
C GLU A 140 9.26 -22.47 1.07
N ALA A 141 9.13 -21.45 0.20
CA ALA A 141 9.62 -21.53 -1.17
C ALA A 141 11.11 -21.86 -1.27
N LEU A 142 11.96 -21.14 -0.52
CA LEU A 142 13.41 -21.28 -0.62
C LEU A 142 13.94 -22.46 0.20
N VAL A 143 13.51 -22.58 1.46
CA VAL A 143 14.08 -23.54 2.41
C VAL A 143 13.40 -24.90 2.31
N GLU A 144 12.07 -24.95 2.20
CA GLU A 144 11.33 -26.24 2.25
C GLU A 144 11.07 -26.84 0.87
N ARG A 145 10.67 -26.01 -0.11
CA ARG A 145 10.26 -26.46 -1.45
C ARG A 145 11.45 -26.58 -2.39
N MET A 146 12.27 -25.54 -2.50
CA MET A 146 13.52 -25.60 -3.26
C MET A 146 14.63 -26.32 -2.50
N GLN A 147 14.52 -26.47 -1.17
CA GLN A 147 15.50 -27.20 -0.35
C GLN A 147 16.93 -26.67 -0.53
N ILE A 148 17.05 -25.34 -0.63
CA ILE A 148 18.35 -24.68 -0.76
C ILE A 148 19.17 -24.97 0.49
N GLN A 149 20.40 -25.44 0.30
CA GLN A 149 21.28 -25.72 1.42
C GLN A 149 21.96 -24.44 1.90
N LYS A 150 22.03 -24.25 3.22
CA LYS A 150 22.72 -23.11 3.81
C LYS A 150 24.21 -23.14 3.44
N GLY A 151 24.71 -22.03 2.92
CA GLY A 151 26.09 -21.86 2.48
C GLY A 151 26.40 -22.55 1.14
N GLU A 152 25.38 -22.95 0.38
CA GLU A 152 25.60 -23.50 -0.96
C GLU A 152 26.29 -22.48 -1.87
N ASN A 153 27.31 -22.93 -2.61
CA ASN A 153 28.03 -22.10 -3.57
C ASN A 153 27.27 -21.97 -4.90
N SER A 154 26.09 -21.36 -4.85
CA SER A 154 25.21 -21.12 -5.99
C SER A 154 24.49 -19.78 -5.84
N GLY A 155 23.87 -19.32 -6.93
CA GLY A 155 23.06 -18.11 -6.93
C GLY A 155 21.56 -18.38 -7.10
N ILE A 156 20.77 -17.38 -6.71
CA ILE A 156 19.33 -17.32 -6.93
C ILE A 156 18.96 -16.06 -7.72
N LEU A 157 18.01 -16.18 -8.66
CA LEU A 157 17.31 -15.05 -9.26
C LEU A 157 15.90 -14.94 -8.68
N ILE A 158 15.56 -13.80 -8.11
CA ILE A 158 14.23 -13.49 -7.58
C ILE A 158 13.59 -12.44 -8.51
N ILE A 159 12.55 -12.86 -9.22
CA ILE A 159 11.81 -11.99 -10.14
C ILE A 159 10.82 -11.15 -9.33
N ASN A 160 10.82 -9.84 -9.56
CA ASN A 160 10.06 -8.82 -8.82
C ASN A 160 10.49 -8.72 -7.34
N GLY A 161 11.78 -8.47 -7.11
CA GLY A 161 12.39 -8.44 -5.78
C GLY A 161 11.96 -7.29 -4.88
N ALA A 162 11.30 -6.26 -5.41
CA ALA A 162 10.78 -5.14 -4.63
C ALA A 162 9.35 -5.35 -4.09
N GLY A 163 8.69 -6.46 -4.44
CA GLY A 163 7.37 -6.80 -3.90
C GLY A 163 7.42 -7.37 -2.47
N GLY A 164 6.27 -7.58 -1.84
CA GLY A 164 6.16 -8.12 -0.48
C GLY A 164 6.97 -9.41 -0.28
N VAL A 165 6.69 -10.46 -1.05
CA VAL A 165 7.43 -11.73 -0.96
C VAL A 165 8.86 -11.63 -1.51
N GLY A 166 9.07 -10.90 -2.62
CA GLY A 166 10.39 -10.77 -3.24
C GLY A 166 11.42 -10.12 -2.31
N SER A 167 10.99 -9.09 -1.56
CA SER A 167 11.85 -8.32 -0.67
C SER A 167 12.36 -9.18 0.49
N VAL A 168 11.49 -9.96 1.13
CA VAL A 168 11.88 -10.88 2.21
C VAL A 168 12.62 -12.11 1.69
N ALA A 169 12.31 -12.61 0.49
CA ALA A 169 13.03 -13.73 -0.12
C ALA A 169 14.51 -13.42 -0.35
N SER A 170 14.83 -12.18 -0.76
CA SER A 170 16.23 -11.76 -0.91
C SER A 170 16.99 -11.83 0.42
N GLN A 171 16.34 -11.46 1.53
CA GLN A 171 16.90 -11.51 2.87
C GLN A 171 17.08 -12.94 3.36
N ILE A 172 16.11 -13.83 3.12
CA ILE A 172 16.25 -15.25 3.44
C ILE A 172 17.43 -15.85 2.66
N ALA A 173 17.51 -15.60 1.36
CA ALA A 173 18.61 -16.09 0.52
C ALA A 173 19.98 -15.61 1.02
N ARG A 174 20.12 -14.32 1.36
CA ARG A 174 21.40 -13.74 1.74
C ARG A 174 21.79 -13.99 3.20
N ARG A 175 20.83 -13.92 4.13
CA ARG A 175 21.08 -13.84 5.58
C ARG A 175 20.78 -15.13 6.33
N VAL A 176 19.82 -15.92 5.85
CA VAL A 176 19.47 -17.21 6.44
C VAL A 176 20.24 -18.34 5.74
N LEU A 177 20.18 -18.35 4.42
CA LEU A 177 20.78 -19.37 3.55
C LEU A 177 22.23 -19.05 3.16
N ASN A 178 22.74 -17.85 3.44
CA ASN A 178 24.12 -17.44 3.15
C ASN A 178 24.56 -17.66 1.70
N LEU A 179 23.64 -17.48 0.72
CA LEU A 179 24.02 -17.59 -0.68
C LEU A 179 24.97 -16.45 -1.08
N PRO A 180 26.03 -16.74 -1.86
CA PRO A 180 26.98 -15.73 -2.31
C PRO A 180 26.38 -14.77 -3.36
N VAL A 181 25.40 -15.24 -4.15
CA VAL A 181 24.77 -14.44 -5.22
C VAL A 181 23.25 -14.45 -5.07
N VAL A 182 22.67 -13.26 -4.94
CA VAL A 182 21.22 -13.02 -4.91
C VAL A 182 20.92 -11.94 -5.93
N VAL A 183 20.42 -12.33 -7.10
CA VAL A 183 19.97 -11.42 -8.14
C VAL A 183 18.50 -11.13 -7.92
N THR A 184 18.10 -9.87 -7.96
CA THR A 184 16.69 -9.46 -7.93
C THR A 184 16.34 -8.66 -9.17
N THR A 185 15.06 -8.63 -9.54
CA THR A 185 14.61 -7.73 -10.61
C THR A 185 13.75 -6.58 -10.08
N ALA A 186 13.98 -5.37 -10.60
CA ALA A 186 13.25 -4.14 -10.31
C ALA A 186 13.35 -3.19 -11.52
N SER A 187 12.29 -2.44 -11.84
CA SER A 187 12.20 -1.70 -13.11
C SER A 187 12.13 -0.18 -12.97
N ARG A 188 11.86 0.33 -11.77
CA ARG A 188 11.79 1.76 -11.47
C ARG A 188 12.82 2.15 -10.42
N GLU A 189 13.29 3.38 -10.45
CA GLU A 189 14.37 3.87 -9.57
C GLU A 189 14.03 3.66 -8.09
N GLU A 190 12.81 3.97 -7.67
CA GLU A 190 12.35 3.78 -6.30
C GLU A 190 12.33 2.30 -5.89
N THR A 191 11.97 1.39 -6.80
CA THR A 191 11.98 -0.06 -6.51
C THR A 191 13.40 -0.62 -6.47
N VAL A 192 14.30 -0.09 -7.29
CA VAL A 192 15.73 -0.43 -7.26
C VAL A 192 16.35 0.06 -5.95
N ASN A 193 16.07 1.30 -5.54
CA ASN A 193 16.57 1.86 -4.28
C ASN A 193 16.01 1.11 -3.07
N PHE A 194 14.71 0.79 -3.06
CA PHE A 194 14.12 -0.07 -2.03
C PHE A 194 14.83 -1.43 -1.93
N SER A 195 15.12 -2.10 -3.05
CA SER A 195 15.87 -3.38 -3.03
C SER A 195 17.31 -3.21 -2.50
N LYS A 196 17.96 -2.07 -2.74
CA LYS A 196 19.28 -1.74 -2.15
C LYS A 196 19.17 -1.48 -0.65
N ASP A 197 18.14 -0.78 -0.19
CA ASP A 197 17.94 -0.42 1.22
C ASP A 197 17.60 -1.64 2.07
N VAL A 198 16.80 -2.56 1.53
CA VAL A 198 16.62 -3.90 2.11
C VAL A 198 17.98 -4.58 2.30
N GLY A 199 18.94 -4.36 1.40
CA GLY A 199 20.36 -4.68 1.61
C GLY A 199 20.66 -6.17 1.59
N ALA A 200 19.97 -6.93 0.74
CA ALA A 200 20.17 -8.38 0.63
C ALA A 200 20.39 -8.87 -0.82
N ALA A 201 19.91 -8.15 -1.82
CA ALA A 201 20.28 -8.39 -3.21
C ALA A 201 21.76 -8.04 -3.44
N THR A 202 22.52 -8.94 -4.05
CA THR A 202 23.90 -8.63 -4.50
C THR A 202 23.92 -7.97 -5.87
N HIS A 203 22.90 -8.22 -6.69
CA HIS A 203 22.72 -7.61 -8.00
C HIS A 203 21.24 -7.29 -8.22
N ILE A 204 20.97 -6.22 -8.98
CA ILE A 204 19.63 -5.79 -9.36
C ILE A 204 19.63 -5.55 -10.87
N ILE A 205 18.69 -6.18 -11.58
CA ILE A 205 18.53 -6.05 -13.04
C ILE A 205 17.11 -5.59 -13.38
N ASN A 206 16.93 -5.05 -14.59
CA ASN A 206 15.62 -4.58 -15.03
C ASN A 206 14.83 -5.69 -15.73
N HIS A 207 13.66 -6.05 -15.20
CA HIS A 207 12.79 -7.07 -15.80
C HIS A 207 11.95 -6.57 -17.00
N HIS A 208 12.05 -5.30 -17.37
CA HIS A 208 11.53 -4.79 -18.65
C HIS A 208 12.53 -4.99 -19.81
N GLU A 209 13.79 -5.31 -19.50
CA GLU A 209 14.81 -5.66 -20.48
C GLU A 209 14.89 -7.19 -20.66
N ASP A 210 15.77 -7.66 -21.55
CA ASP A 210 16.05 -9.09 -21.69
C ASP A 210 16.77 -9.63 -20.43
N ILE A 211 15.99 -10.23 -19.53
CA ILE A 211 16.46 -10.78 -18.25
C ILE A 211 17.62 -11.76 -18.44
N ALA A 212 17.60 -12.60 -19.48
CA ALA A 212 18.66 -13.59 -19.69
C ALA A 212 19.98 -12.92 -20.05
N LYS A 213 19.92 -11.91 -20.94
CA LYS A 213 21.08 -11.10 -21.31
C LYS A 213 21.61 -10.28 -20.14
N GLU A 214 20.71 -9.70 -19.34
CA GLU A 214 21.08 -8.95 -18.15
C GLU A 214 21.83 -9.83 -17.15
N VAL A 215 21.37 -11.05 -16.90
CA VAL A 215 22.09 -12.00 -16.03
C VAL A 215 23.44 -12.42 -16.63
N GLU A 216 23.52 -12.64 -17.94
CA GLU A 216 24.78 -12.93 -18.64
C GLU A 216 25.80 -11.79 -18.46
N ASN A 217 25.35 -10.54 -18.57
CA ASN A 217 26.19 -9.34 -18.41
C ASN A 217 26.80 -9.22 -17.01
N LEU A 218 26.18 -9.79 -15.98
CA LEU A 218 26.70 -9.78 -14.60
C LEU A 218 27.98 -10.61 -14.44
N LYS A 219 28.28 -11.55 -15.35
CA LYS A 219 29.47 -12.41 -15.32
C LYS A 219 29.71 -13.05 -13.95
N LEU A 220 28.67 -13.67 -13.41
CA LEU A 220 28.66 -14.25 -12.06
C LEU A 220 29.66 -15.40 -11.91
N ASP A 221 30.35 -15.46 -10.77
CA ASP A 221 31.34 -16.50 -10.46
C ASP A 221 30.72 -17.85 -10.04
N VAL A 222 29.39 -17.87 -9.81
CA VAL A 222 28.63 -19.07 -9.42
C VAL A 222 27.40 -19.24 -10.31
N PRO A 223 26.96 -20.47 -10.57
CA PRO A 223 25.77 -20.72 -11.37
C PRO A 223 24.49 -20.29 -10.63
N ILE A 224 23.53 -19.71 -11.35
CA ILE A 224 22.16 -19.55 -10.85
C ILE A 224 21.48 -20.93 -10.90
N LYS A 225 21.32 -21.57 -9.74
CA LYS A 225 20.61 -22.86 -9.62
C LYS A 225 19.14 -22.70 -9.25
N TYR A 226 18.76 -21.52 -8.79
CA TYR A 226 17.42 -21.27 -8.25
C TYR A 226 16.81 -20.05 -8.92
N ILE A 227 15.56 -20.17 -9.37
CA ILE A 227 14.76 -19.05 -9.85
C ILE A 227 13.47 -18.99 -9.02
N PHE A 228 13.13 -17.82 -8.49
CA PHE A 228 11.90 -17.61 -7.73
C PHE A 228 11.03 -16.55 -8.40
N ILE A 229 9.83 -16.96 -8.82
CA ILE A 229 8.89 -16.15 -9.58
C ILE A 229 7.79 -15.67 -8.63
N THR A 230 7.73 -14.35 -8.39
CA THR A 230 6.77 -13.74 -7.45
C THR A 230 5.68 -12.89 -8.12
N HIS A 231 5.65 -12.85 -9.46
CA HIS A 231 4.71 -12.04 -10.22
C HIS A 231 4.09 -12.78 -11.41
N THR A 232 2.82 -12.51 -11.66
CA THR A 232 2.01 -13.16 -12.69
C THR A 232 2.20 -12.48 -14.05
N PRO A 233 2.02 -13.18 -15.18
CA PRO A 233 1.85 -14.63 -15.31
C PRO A 233 3.18 -15.41 -15.20
N THR A 234 3.15 -16.60 -14.59
CA THR A 234 4.35 -17.44 -14.43
C THR A 234 4.97 -17.83 -15.78
N SER A 235 4.14 -18.13 -16.79
CA SER A 235 4.54 -18.49 -18.15
C SER A 235 5.45 -17.45 -18.80
N GLY A 236 5.19 -16.16 -18.53
CA GLY A 236 6.00 -15.04 -19.04
C GLY A 236 7.46 -15.12 -18.60
N TYR A 237 7.74 -15.82 -17.50
CA TYR A 237 9.08 -15.97 -16.94
C TYR A 237 9.69 -17.36 -17.14
N LEU A 238 8.96 -18.36 -17.65
CA LEU A 238 9.49 -19.71 -17.83
C LEU A 238 10.62 -19.78 -18.86
N ALA A 239 10.48 -19.09 -20.00
CA ALA A 239 11.51 -19.06 -21.03
C ALA A 239 12.83 -18.42 -20.53
N PRO A 240 12.84 -17.21 -19.93
CA PRO A 240 14.07 -16.67 -19.36
C PRO A 240 14.59 -17.52 -18.19
N ALA A 241 13.71 -18.05 -17.32
CA ALA A 241 14.13 -18.94 -16.23
C ALA A 241 14.84 -20.18 -16.77
N ALA A 242 14.33 -20.80 -17.84
CA ALA A 242 14.93 -21.98 -18.46
C ALA A 242 16.30 -21.68 -19.08
N LYS A 243 16.46 -20.49 -19.70
CA LYS A 243 17.75 -20.04 -20.25
C LYS A 243 18.79 -19.77 -19.16
N ILE A 244 18.40 -19.13 -18.07
CA ILE A 244 19.30 -18.70 -16.98
C ILE A 244 19.66 -19.85 -16.05
N CYS A 245 18.69 -20.66 -15.66
CA CYS A 245 18.88 -21.69 -14.63
C CYS A 245 19.89 -22.74 -15.11
N ALA A 246 20.82 -23.10 -14.22
CA ALA A 246 21.80 -24.14 -14.48
C ALA A 246 21.14 -25.52 -14.57
N PRO A 247 21.75 -26.50 -15.26
CA PRO A 247 21.26 -27.87 -15.28
C PRO A 247 20.97 -28.43 -13.88
N PHE A 248 19.86 -29.16 -13.76
CA PHE A 248 19.34 -29.71 -12.50
C PHE A 248 18.93 -28.66 -11.44
N GLY A 249 18.84 -27.39 -11.84
CA GLY A 249 18.33 -26.32 -11.00
C GLY A 249 16.82 -26.41 -10.76
N LYS A 250 16.32 -25.53 -9.90
CA LYS A 250 14.90 -25.47 -9.50
C LYS A 250 14.31 -24.10 -9.80
N VAL A 251 13.09 -24.10 -10.31
CA VAL A 251 12.27 -22.92 -10.54
C VAL A 251 11.05 -23.04 -9.62
N CYS A 252 10.83 -22.05 -8.77
CA CYS A 252 9.68 -21.98 -7.89
C CYS A 252 8.77 -20.81 -8.25
N SER A 253 7.46 -21.01 -8.18
CA SER A 253 6.47 -19.94 -8.34
C SER A 253 5.41 -19.96 -7.24
N ILE A 254 4.91 -18.76 -6.91
CA ILE A 254 3.81 -18.49 -5.97
C ILE A 254 2.60 -17.84 -6.65
N VAL A 255 2.59 -17.74 -7.98
CA VAL A 255 1.58 -17.02 -8.77
C VAL A 255 1.01 -17.88 -9.87
N GLN A 256 -0.31 -17.80 -10.07
CA GLN A 256 -1.03 -18.71 -10.96
C GLN A 256 -0.69 -18.46 -12.42
N ASP A 257 -0.79 -19.54 -13.18
CA ASP A 257 -0.89 -19.51 -14.63
C ASP A 257 -1.60 -20.77 -15.11
N LYS A 258 -2.36 -20.65 -16.21
CA LYS A 258 -3.05 -21.78 -16.84
C LYS A 258 -2.14 -22.52 -17.81
N GLU A 259 -1.18 -21.81 -18.41
CA GLU A 259 -0.28 -22.37 -19.41
C GLU A 259 1.13 -22.46 -18.87
N MET A 260 1.77 -23.62 -19.02
CA MET A 260 3.12 -23.86 -18.53
C MET A 260 3.97 -24.51 -19.64
N PRO A 261 4.39 -23.74 -20.66
CA PRO A 261 5.11 -24.27 -21.82
C PRO A 261 6.53 -24.71 -21.46
N MET A 262 6.68 -25.93 -20.95
CA MET A 262 7.99 -26.52 -20.61
C MET A 262 8.51 -27.51 -21.66
N TYR A 263 7.62 -28.17 -22.40
CA TYR A 263 7.99 -29.16 -23.40
C TYR A 263 8.72 -28.52 -24.61
N GLY A 264 9.80 -29.14 -25.07
CA GLY A 264 10.59 -28.61 -26.19
C GLY A 264 11.44 -27.38 -25.87
N THR A 265 11.56 -27.02 -24.58
CA THR A 265 12.36 -25.89 -24.10
C THR A 265 13.60 -26.35 -23.34
N GLU A 266 14.46 -25.40 -22.97
CA GLU A 266 15.62 -25.64 -22.09
C GLU A 266 15.21 -26.20 -20.73
N PHE A 267 13.94 -26.04 -20.32
CA PHE A 267 13.44 -26.62 -19.07
C PHE A 267 13.58 -28.15 -19.09
N MET A 268 13.20 -28.77 -20.20
CA MET A 268 13.40 -30.20 -20.44
C MET A 268 14.88 -30.52 -20.70
N ALA A 269 15.55 -29.75 -21.55
CA ALA A 269 16.93 -30.04 -21.94
C ALA A 269 17.92 -29.98 -20.76
N LYS A 270 17.62 -29.18 -19.74
CA LYS A 270 18.44 -29.01 -18.53
C LYS A 270 17.94 -29.81 -17.32
N SER A 271 16.89 -30.62 -17.49
CA SER A 271 16.26 -31.38 -16.40
C SER A 271 15.91 -30.50 -15.21
N LEU A 272 15.32 -29.32 -15.47
CA LEU A 272 14.94 -28.41 -14.41
C LEU A 272 13.76 -28.96 -13.61
N THR A 273 13.76 -28.69 -12.30
CA THR A 273 12.60 -28.98 -11.45
C THR A 273 11.71 -27.74 -11.38
N PHE A 274 10.40 -27.92 -11.52
CA PHE A 274 9.42 -26.88 -11.20
C PHE A 274 8.74 -27.18 -9.86
N VAL A 275 8.56 -26.18 -9.00
CA VAL A 275 7.93 -26.34 -7.69
C VAL A 275 6.93 -25.22 -7.41
N TRP A 276 5.72 -25.59 -6.97
CA TRP A 276 4.77 -24.63 -6.41
C TRP A 276 5.06 -24.40 -4.93
N ALA A 277 4.97 -23.14 -4.49
CA ALA A 277 4.92 -22.79 -3.08
C ALA A 277 3.61 -22.07 -2.77
N LEU A 278 2.82 -22.63 -1.87
CA LEU A 278 1.55 -22.08 -1.43
C LEU A 278 1.45 -22.22 0.08
N LEU A 279 1.65 -21.12 0.82
CA LEU A 279 1.71 -21.15 2.29
C LEU A 279 0.46 -21.79 2.90
N GLY A 280 -0.68 -21.57 2.25
CA GLY A 280 -1.96 -22.05 2.75
C GLY A 280 -2.09 -23.57 2.71
N THR A 281 -1.21 -24.30 2.02
CA THR A 281 -1.23 -25.78 1.95
C THR A 281 -1.26 -26.42 3.34
N LYS A 282 -0.39 -25.98 4.24
CA LYS A 282 -0.27 -26.54 5.60
C LYS A 282 -1.57 -26.37 6.41
N PRO A 283 -2.12 -25.15 6.61
CA PRO A 283 -3.38 -24.98 7.31
C PRO A 283 -4.60 -25.51 6.54
N TYR A 284 -4.55 -25.58 5.21
CA TYR A 284 -5.63 -26.14 4.40
C TYR A 284 -5.78 -27.65 4.58
N TYR A 285 -4.68 -28.39 4.69
CA TYR A 285 -4.72 -29.85 4.91
C TYR A 285 -4.50 -30.26 6.37
N GLY A 286 -4.24 -29.30 7.27
CA GLY A 286 -3.97 -29.55 8.68
C GLY A 286 -2.66 -30.32 8.92
N VAL A 287 -1.66 -30.09 8.07
CA VAL A 287 -0.37 -30.79 8.11
C VAL A 287 0.74 -29.81 8.47
N ASP A 288 1.57 -30.16 9.46
CA ASP A 288 2.76 -29.39 9.85
C ASP A 288 2.46 -27.90 10.12
N VAL A 289 1.29 -27.60 10.70
CA VAL A 289 0.81 -26.23 10.96
C VAL A 289 1.74 -25.51 11.93
N GLU A 290 2.34 -26.26 12.87
CA GLU A 290 3.31 -25.80 13.85
C GLU A 290 4.58 -25.19 13.24
N SER A 291 4.93 -25.58 12.01
CA SER A 291 6.09 -25.00 11.32
C SER A 291 5.92 -23.50 11.09
N HIS A 292 4.70 -23.00 10.88
CA HIS A 292 4.44 -21.57 10.70
C HIS A 292 4.79 -20.79 11.96
N GLY A 293 4.38 -21.28 13.14
CA GLY A 293 4.77 -20.67 14.42
C GLY A 293 6.28 -20.71 14.64
N GLY A 294 6.95 -21.80 14.27
CA GLY A 294 8.42 -21.92 14.32
C GLY A 294 9.14 -20.91 13.42
N ILE A 295 8.71 -20.80 12.15
CA ILE A 295 9.25 -19.85 11.17
C ILE A 295 9.09 -18.41 11.66
N LEU A 296 7.92 -18.07 12.20
CA LEU A 296 7.65 -16.74 12.74
C LEU A 296 8.45 -16.48 14.02
N LYS A 297 8.61 -17.47 14.90
CA LYS A 297 9.43 -17.31 16.10
C LYS A 297 10.88 -16.96 15.75
N ASP A 298 11.46 -17.62 14.75
CA ASP A 298 12.81 -17.32 14.27
C ASP A 298 12.87 -15.92 13.61
N LEU A 299 11.85 -15.56 12.83
CA LEU A 299 11.71 -14.22 12.27
C LEU A 299 11.67 -13.14 13.36
N ALA A 300 10.89 -13.34 14.41
CA ALA A 300 10.75 -12.34 15.47
C ALA A 300 12.09 -12.02 16.12
N LYS A 301 12.89 -13.05 16.38
CA LYS A 301 14.26 -12.89 16.86
C LYS A 301 15.12 -12.10 15.86
N MET A 302 15.07 -12.43 14.58
CA MET A 302 15.86 -11.73 13.56
C MET A 302 15.47 -10.26 13.39
N LEU A 303 14.18 -9.92 13.55
CA LEU A 303 13.67 -8.55 13.53
C LEU A 303 14.11 -7.77 14.78
N ASP A 304 14.04 -8.38 15.96
CA ASP A 304 14.54 -7.76 17.20
C ASP A 304 16.06 -7.52 17.16
N GLU A 305 16.82 -8.42 16.52
CA GLU A 305 18.26 -8.29 16.32
C GLU A 305 18.64 -7.33 15.17
N GLY A 306 17.67 -6.87 14.38
CA GLY A 306 17.89 -6.03 13.19
C GLY A 306 18.60 -6.74 12.04
N SER A 307 18.71 -8.06 12.08
CA SER A 307 19.31 -8.88 11.01
C SER A 307 18.35 -9.08 9.84
N VAL A 308 17.04 -8.94 10.06
CA VAL A 308 16.04 -8.77 9.01
C VAL A 308 15.49 -7.36 9.10
N LYS A 309 15.25 -6.74 7.93
CA LYS A 309 14.75 -5.37 7.82
C LYS A 309 13.52 -5.37 6.92
N LEU A 310 12.48 -4.68 7.35
CA LEU A 310 11.42 -4.23 6.46
C LEU A 310 11.40 -2.71 6.61
N PRO A 311 11.95 -1.96 5.64
CA PRO A 311 11.79 -0.51 5.64
C PRO A 311 10.30 -0.20 5.69
N PRO A 312 9.81 0.61 6.64
CA PRO A 312 8.42 1.00 6.63
C PRO A 312 8.12 1.71 5.32
N THR A 313 6.92 1.48 4.76
CA THR A 313 6.41 2.40 3.75
C THR A 313 6.35 3.79 4.39
N PRO A 314 6.89 4.84 3.75
CA PRO A 314 6.88 6.19 4.33
C PRO A 314 5.46 6.55 4.78
N LEU A 315 5.28 6.79 6.08
CA LEU A 315 4.10 7.48 6.59
C LEU A 315 4.24 8.96 6.24
N ILE A 316 3.13 9.69 6.19
CA ILE A 316 3.14 11.14 5.98
C ILE A 316 3.63 11.77 7.29
N PRO A 317 4.87 12.31 7.35
CA PRO A 317 5.54 12.50 8.63
C PRO A 317 4.98 13.60 9.54
N ASN A 318 4.01 14.40 9.09
CA ASN A 318 3.47 15.55 9.83
C ASN A 318 1.98 15.44 10.20
N SER A 319 1.32 14.30 9.96
CA SER A 319 -0.03 14.08 10.47
C SER A 319 -0.27 12.62 10.86
N PRO A 320 -0.91 12.37 12.02
CA PRO A 320 -1.36 11.03 12.39
C PRO A 320 -2.57 10.57 11.56
N TYR A 321 -3.20 11.47 10.80
CA TYR A 321 -4.36 11.15 9.96
C TYR A 321 -3.93 10.70 8.57
N PRO A 322 -4.69 9.77 7.94
CA PRO A 322 -4.39 9.33 6.60
C PRO A 322 -4.70 10.43 5.57
N LEU A 323 -3.77 10.65 4.63
CA LEU A 323 -4.10 11.28 3.35
C LEU A 323 -5.02 10.35 2.58
N ILE A 324 -6.18 10.84 2.18
CA ILE A 324 -7.09 10.05 1.35
C ILE A 324 -6.91 10.46 -0.10
N HIS A 325 -6.62 9.49 -0.96
CA HIS A 325 -6.51 9.67 -2.40
C HIS A 325 -7.55 8.80 -3.09
N TYR A 326 -8.47 9.42 -3.83
CA TYR A 326 -9.45 8.76 -4.67
C TYR A 326 -8.99 8.83 -6.13
N PRO A 327 -8.25 7.81 -6.63
CA PRO A 327 -7.72 7.84 -7.98
C PRO A 327 -8.85 7.78 -9.00
N SER A 328 -8.85 8.73 -9.93
CA SER A 328 -9.78 8.83 -11.07
C SER A 328 -11.26 8.88 -10.70
N LEU A 329 -11.63 9.18 -9.44
CA LEU A 329 -13.02 9.18 -8.97
C LEU A 329 -13.91 10.07 -9.84
N LEU A 330 -13.40 11.25 -10.21
CA LEU A 330 -14.12 12.24 -11.00
C LEU A 330 -13.68 12.28 -12.47
N LYS A 331 -12.90 11.29 -12.93
CA LYS A 331 -12.38 11.25 -14.31
C LYS A 331 -13.48 11.36 -15.36
N HIS A 332 -14.58 10.64 -15.18
CA HIS A 332 -15.73 10.71 -16.09
C HIS A 332 -16.34 12.13 -16.17
N LEU A 333 -16.41 12.82 -15.02
CA LEU A 333 -17.00 14.14 -14.91
C LEU A 333 -16.11 15.19 -15.58
N VAL A 334 -14.81 15.17 -15.29
CA VAL A 334 -13.86 16.15 -15.84
C VAL A 334 -13.53 15.92 -17.32
N THR A 335 -13.78 14.73 -17.86
CA THR A 335 -13.59 14.42 -19.29
C THR A 335 -14.86 14.63 -20.13
N THR A 336 -16.04 14.78 -19.51
CA THR A 336 -17.28 15.07 -20.23
C THR A 336 -17.19 16.47 -20.85
N ARG A 337 -17.53 16.62 -22.14
CA ARG A 337 -17.41 17.89 -22.88
C ARG A 337 -18.80 18.46 -23.23
N PRO A 338 -19.04 19.77 -23.03
CA PRO A 338 -18.13 20.74 -22.40
C PRO A 338 -18.08 20.55 -20.87
N PHE A 339 -16.87 20.48 -20.30
CA PHE A 339 -16.69 20.43 -18.86
C PHE A 339 -16.92 21.81 -18.27
N LYS A 340 -17.63 21.88 -17.14
CA LYS A 340 -17.85 23.11 -16.39
C LYS A 340 -17.39 22.88 -14.95
N ALA A 341 -16.45 23.69 -14.49
CA ALA A 341 -15.96 23.61 -13.11
C ALA A 341 -17.10 23.75 -12.09
N SER A 342 -18.18 24.49 -12.42
CA SER A 342 -19.35 24.63 -11.56
C SER A 342 -20.02 23.32 -11.16
N THR A 343 -19.92 22.26 -11.98
CA THR A 343 -20.44 20.94 -11.58
C THR A 343 -19.72 20.39 -10.35
N LEU A 344 -18.40 20.59 -10.25
CA LEU A 344 -17.61 20.15 -9.09
C LEU A 344 -17.95 20.98 -7.84
N ILE A 345 -18.13 22.29 -8.04
CA ILE A 345 -18.49 23.23 -6.98
C ILE A 345 -19.85 22.88 -6.40
N ASP A 346 -20.82 22.53 -7.25
CA ASP A 346 -22.15 22.12 -6.83
C ASP A 346 -22.10 20.83 -5.98
N ILE A 347 -21.24 19.87 -6.35
CA ILE A 347 -21.02 18.63 -5.59
C ILE A 347 -20.45 18.95 -4.20
N TYR A 348 -19.38 19.76 -4.14
CA TYR A 348 -18.75 20.14 -2.88
C TYR A 348 -19.70 20.89 -1.97
N ALA A 349 -20.42 21.89 -2.50
CA ALA A 349 -21.36 22.70 -1.73
C ALA A 349 -22.49 21.85 -1.13
N GLN A 350 -23.03 20.89 -1.90
CA GLN A 350 -24.06 19.96 -1.42
C GLN A 350 -23.58 19.08 -0.24
N ASN A 351 -22.27 18.85 -0.17
CA ASN A 351 -21.63 18.07 0.88
C ASN A 351 -21.00 18.94 1.96
N GLY A 352 -21.28 20.24 2.02
CA GLY A 352 -20.76 21.08 3.09
C GLY A 352 -19.32 21.55 2.89
N TRP A 353 -18.84 21.58 1.65
CA TRP A 353 -17.51 22.06 1.28
C TRP A 353 -17.60 23.24 0.33
N GLN A 354 -16.73 24.22 0.55
CA GLN A 354 -16.68 25.44 -0.22
C GLN A 354 -15.43 25.49 -1.09
N THR A 355 -15.62 25.54 -2.41
CA THR A 355 -14.54 25.86 -3.36
C THR A 355 -14.02 27.27 -3.12
N GLN A 356 -12.70 27.39 -2.92
CA GLN A 356 -12.04 28.69 -2.70
C GLN A 356 -11.21 29.12 -3.91
N TRP A 357 -10.67 28.17 -4.67
CA TRP A 357 -9.77 28.49 -5.77
C TRP A 357 -9.82 27.47 -6.89
N ILE A 358 -9.52 27.94 -8.09
CA ILE A 358 -9.02 27.12 -9.20
C ILE A 358 -7.59 27.58 -9.44
N ALA A 359 -6.64 26.67 -9.46
CA ALA A 359 -5.24 26.99 -9.65
C ALA A 359 -4.73 26.35 -10.93
N ARG A 360 -4.05 27.14 -11.74
CA ARG A 360 -3.15 26.66 -12.79
C ARG A 360 -1.76 26.56 -12.19
N TYR A 361 -1.17 25.37 -12.15
CA TYR A 361 0.10 25.16 -11.47
C TYR A 361 1.28 25.44 -12.39
N GLY A 362 2.21 26.28 -11.91
CA GLY A 362 3.50 26.46 -12.55
C GLY A 362 4.48 25.31 -12.26
N PRO A 363 5.75 25.47 -12.63
CA PRO A 363 6.78 24.43 -12.49
C PRO A 363 6.95 23.86 -11.08
N ASP A 364 6.82 24.72 -10.07
CA ASP A 364 6.97 24.39 -8.64
C ASP A 364 6.25 25.43 -7.78
N ILE A 365 5.88 25.04 -6.56
CA ILE A 365 5.37 25.89 -5.47
C ILE A 365 6.06 25.50 -4.16
N GLN A 366 6.13 26.44 -3.22
CA GLN A 366 6.61 26.15 -1.87
C GLN A 366 5.70 25.13 -1.18
N SER A 367 6.30 24.18 -0.47
CA SER A 367 5.59 23.31 0.47
C SER A 367 4.89 24.16 1.53
N HIS A 368 3.62 23.88 1.75
CA HIS A 368 2.77 24.57 2.71
C HIS A 368 1.76 23.61 3.31
N TYR A 369 1.18 23.98 4.45
CA TYR A 369 0.10 23.24 5.10
C TYR A 369 -1.01 24.19 5.55
N HIS A 370 -2.16 23.59 5.84
CA HIS A 370 -3.30 24.24 6.46
C HIS A 370 -3.42 23.78 7.91
N SER A 371 -3.29 24.70 8.87
CA SER A 371 -3.25 24.38 10.30
C SER A 371 -4.62 24.28 10.96
N THR A 372 -5.65 24.86 10.33
CA THR A 372 -6.96 25.06 10.95
C THR A 372 -8.11 24.45 10.14
N THR A 373 -7.81 23.74 9.06
CA THR A 373 -8.81 23.11 8.21
C THR A 373 -8.22 21.95 7.42
N HIS A 374 -9.07 20.98 7.09
CA HIS A 374 -8.79 19.99 6.06
C HIS A 374 -8.98 20.61 4.67
N GLU A 375 -8.32 20.04 3.66
CA GLU A 375 -8.40 20.48 2.28
C GLU A 375 -8.84 19.33 1.36
N ALA A 376 -9.65 19.67 0.36
CA ALA A 376 -9.96 18.82 -0.77
C ALA A 376 -9.36 19.42 -2.05
N MET A 377 -8.50 18.68 -2.74
CA MET A 377 -7.99 19.06 -4.07
C MET A 377 -8.51 18.09 -5.14
N THR A 378 -8.84 18.60 -6.32
CA THR A 378 -9.21 17.76 -7.47
C THR A 378 -8.52 18.20 -8.75
N VAL A 379 -7.96 17.23 -9.47
CA VAL A 379 -7.32 17.45 -10.78
C VAL A 379 -8.39 17.57 -11.85
N ILE A 380 -8.48 18.75 -12.48
CA ILE A 380 -9.50 19.05 -13.50
C ILE A 380 -8.93 19.21 -14.91
N SER A 381 -7.61 19.37 -15.04
CA SER A 381 -6.91 19.37 -16.32
C SER A 381 -5.46 18.93 -16.15
N GLY A 382 -4.91 18.28 -17.18
CA GLY A 382 -3.59 17.64 -17.17
C GLY A 382 -3.53 16.34 -16.38
N GLU A 383 -2.40 15.63 -16.49
CA GLU A 383 -2.12 14.37 -15.79
C GLU A 383 -0.61 14.16 -15.62
N GLY A 384 -0.20 13.63 -14.47
CA GLY A 384 1.18 13.29 -14.17
C GLY A 384 2.02 14.40 -13.53
N ALA A 385 1.37 15.44 -12.98
CA ALA A 385 2.07 16.34 -12.05
C ALA A 385 2.43 15.57 -10.76
N THR A 386 3.56 15.88 -10.15
CA THR A 386 3.94 15.26 -8.88
C THR A 386 3.46 16.12 -7.72
N ILE A 387 2.71 15.52 -6.80
CA ILE A 387 2.34 16.14 -5.52
C ILE A 387 3.15 15.46 -4.42
N ARG A 388 3.92 16.24 -3.67
CA ARG A 388 4.66 15.77 -2.50
C ARG A 388 3.88 16.13 -1.26
N PHE A 389 3.72 15.17 -0.37
CA PHE A 389 3.03 15.31 0.91
C PHE A 389 3.97 15.05 2.07
N GLY A 390 3.74 15.76 3.16
CA GLY A 390 4.19 15.40 4.49
C GLY A 390 5.53 15.98 4.94
N VAL A 391 6.22 16.74 4.09
CA VAL A 391 7.56 17.27 4.36
C VAL A 391 7.72 18.71 3.87
N ALA A 392 8.57 19.48 4.55
CA ALA A 392 8.95 20.82 4.13
C ALA A 392 10.02 20.80 3.01
N ASP A 393 10.11 21.92 2.28
CA ASP A 393 11.24 22.19 1.40
C ASP A 393 12.48 22.58 2.22
N SER A 394 13.68 22.51 1.61
CA SER A 394 14.91 23.02 2.21
C SER A 394 14.74 24.50 2.59
N PRO A 395 15.33 24.96 3.71
CA PRO A 395 15.38 26.38 4.05
C PRO A 395 15.98 27.28 2.95
N SER A 396 16.70 26.68 1.99
CA SER A 396 17.28 27.38 0.85
C SER A 396 16.36 27.46 -0.38
N TRP A 397 15.15 26.91 -0.33
CA TRP A 397 14.20 26.97 -1.43
C TRP A 397 13.81 28.42 -1.76
N ALA A 398 13.70 28.74 -3.04
CA ALA A 398 13.17 30.02 -3.51
C ALA A 398 12.49 29.82 -4.87
N GLN A 399 11.42 30.57 -5.12
CA GLN A 399 10.67 30.49 -6.37
C GLN A 399 11.59 30.76 -7.58
N GLY A 400 11.52 29.89 -8.59
CA GLY A 400 12.32 30.02 -9.82
C GLY A 400 13.81 29.69 -9.67
N LYS A 401 14.27 29.25 -8.48
CA LYS A 401 15.67 28.90 -8.23
C LYS A 401 16.07 27.57 -8.88
N TYR A 402 15.15 26.62 -9.00
CA TYR A 402 15.41 25.29 -9.55
C TYR A 402 14.91 25.21 -10.99
N PRO A 403 15.62 24.49 -11.89
CA PRO A 403 15.13 24.23 -13.23
C PRO A 403 13.71 23.66 -13.22
N VAL A 404 12.96 23.92 -14.30
CA VAL A 404 11.59 23.44 -14.43
C VAL A 404 11.56 21.92 -14.31
N GLY A 405 10.95 21.45 -13.22
CA GLY A 405 10.83 20.04 -12.89
C GLY A 405 11.87 19.52 -11.88
N ASP A 406 12.91 20.28 -11.57
CA ASP A 406 13.79 19.96 -10.44
C ASP A 406 13.17 20.50 -9.14
N ARG A 407 13.43 19.81 -8.03
CA ARG A 407 13.04 20.28 -6.70
C ARG A 407 14.26 20.68 -5.90
N ALA A 408 14.05 21.56 -4.92
CA ALA A 408 15.00 21.70 -3.83
C ALA A 408 15.13 20.37 -3.07
N ASP A 409 16.27 20.19 -2.41
CA ASP A 409 16.34 19.30 -1.26
C ASP A 409 15.24 19.70 -0.26
N GLY A 410 14.85 18.78 0.61
CA GLY A 410 13.84 19.03 1.63
C GLY A 410 13.90 17.93 2.67
N GLU A 411 12.99 17.97 3.64
CA GLU A 411 12.95 16.92 4.66
C GLU A 411 12.72 15.54 4.00
N GLU A 412 13.35 14.51 4.56
CA GLU A 412 13.20 13.14 4.10
C GLU A 412 11.86 12.55 4.57
N GLY A 413 11.39 11.49 3.90
CA GLY A 413 10.20 10.75 4.34
C GLY A 413 8.86 11.21 3.75
N GLY A 414 8.84 12.23 2.90
CA GLY A 414 7.61 12.65 2.20
C GLY A 414 7.10 11.62 1.20
N VAL A 415 5.79 11.62 0.97
CA VAL A 415 5.12 10.78 -0.04
C VAL A 415 4.95 11.56 -1.32
N GLU A 416 5.41 11.02 -2.45
CA GLU A 416 5.22 11.61 -3.78
C GLU A 416 4.20 10.80 -4.58
N ILE A 417 3.18 11.47 -5.11
CA ILE A 417 2.11 10.89 -5.93
C ILE A 417 2.10 11.58 -7.29
N GLU A 418 2.12 10.82 -8.38
CA GLU A 418 1.79 11.35 -9.72
C GLU A 418 0.27 11.49 -9.83
N ALA A 419 -0.21 12.73 -9.87
CA ALA A 419 -1.63 13.05 -9.86
C ALA A 419 -2.26 12.83 -11.24
N GLY A 420 -3.29 11.98 -11.31
CA GLY A 420 -4.06 11.68 -12.51
C GLY A 420 -5.26 12.60 -12.71
N LEU A 421 -5.72 12.74 -13.96
CA LEU A 421 -6.92 13.50 -14.27
C LEU A 421 -8.15 12.92 -13.57
N GLY A 422 -8.85 13.76 -12.79
CA GLY A 422 -10.03 13.38 -12.00
C GLY A 422 -9.72 12.74 -10.65
N ASP A 423 -8.45 12.72 -10.23
CA ASP A 423 -8.07 12.35 -8.88
C ASP A 423 -8.60 13.37 -7.87
N VAL A 424 -9.01 12.88 -6.69
CA VAL A 424 -9.42 13.71 -5.55
C VAL A 424 -8.52 13.39 -4.36
N PHE A 425 -7.98 14.40 -3.71
CA PHE A 425 -7.14 14.29 -2.51
C PHE A 425 -7.85 14.96 -1.35
N ILE A 426 -7.99 14.26 -0.22
CA ILE A 426 -8.41 14.84 1.06
C ILE A 426 -7.21 14.88 1.97
N ILE A 427 -6.76 16.09 2.25
CA ILE A 427 -5.54 16.40 2.99
C ILE A 427 -5.93 16.78 4.43
N PRO A 428 -5.52 16.00 5.43
CA PRO A 428 -5.70 16.36 6.83
C PRO A 428 -4.99 17.68 7.17
N ALA A 429 -5.51 18.39 8.18
CA ALA A 429 -4.84 19.58 8.69
C ALA A 429 -3.42 19.22 9.16
N GLY A 430 -2.46 20.10 8.91
CA GLY A 430 -1.05 19.89 9.24
C GLY A 430 -0.25 19.11 8.20
N VAL A 431 -0.90 18.42 7.25
CA VAL A 431 -0.19 17.76 6.17
C VAL A 431 0.32 18.82 5.20
N SER A 432 1.63 19.01 5.17
CA SER A 432 2.27 19.83 4.16
C SER A 432 2.19 19.21 2.78
N HIS A 433 2.07 20.03 1.75
CA HIS A 433 2.10 19.58 0.37
C HIS A 433 2.61 20.65 -0.59
N LYS A 434 3.09 20.18 -1.75
CA LYS A 434 3.42 21.00 -2.91
C LYS A 434 3.18 20.22 -4.19
N THR A 435 2.90 20.95 -5.26
CA THR A 435 2.80 20.41 -6.61
C THR A 435 3.97 20.91 -7.46
N PHE A 436 4.62 20.01 -8.18
CA PHE A 436 5.74 20.31 -9.07
C PHE A 436 5.71 19.40 -10.30
N LYS A 437 6.54 19.72 -11.31
CA LYS A 437 6.58 18.97 -12.59
C LYS A 437 5.20 18.83 -13.26
N PRO A 438 4.39 19.91 -13.40
CA PRO A 438 3.07 19.80 -14.03
C PRO A 438 3.16 19.22 -15.45
N ARG A 439 2.17 18.43 -15.81
CA ARG A 439 2.02 17.82 -17.13
C ARG A 439 0.57 18.04 -17.61
N PRO A 440 0.33 18.76 -18.72
CA PRO A 440 1.30 19.44 -19.56
C PRO A 440 2.08 20.55 -18.84
N MET A 441 3.28 20.85 -19.36
CA MET A 441 4.15 21.83 -18.75
C MET A 441 3.54 23.23 -18.84
N THR A 442 3.32 23.83 -17.68
CA THR A 442 2.66 25.12 -17.54
C THR A 442 3.67 26.14 -17.01
N LYS A 443 3.69 27.35 -17.60
CA LYS A 443 4.78 28.32 -17.35
C LYS A 443 4.66 29.06 -16.02
N GLU A 444 3.44 29.35 -15.59
CA GLU A 444 3.18 30.26 -14.48
C GLU A 444 2.06 29.74 -13.58
N LEU A 445 2.30 29.84 -12.27
CA LEU A 445 1.30 29.60 -11.24
C LEU A 445 0.29 30.77 -11.25
N ALA A 446 -0.99 30.45 -11.36
CA ALA A 446 -2.07 31.42 -11.28
C ALA A 446 -3.23 30.87 -10.47
N PHE A 447 -3.64 31.61 -9.44
CA PHE A 447 -4.85 31.32 -8.66
C PHE A 447 -6.00 32.19 -9.17
N TYR A 448 -7.10 31.53 -9.53
CA TYR A 448 -8.36 32.17 -9.84
C TYR A 448 -9.24 32.10 -8.59
N GLN A 449 -9.36 33.23 -7.91
CA GLN A 449 -10.09 33.39 -6.64
C GLN A 449 -11.07 34.58 -6.74
N PRO A 450 -12.32 34.42 -6.30
CA PRO A 450 -13.22 35.55 -6.02
C PRO A 450 -12.59 36.57 -5.06
N GLU A 451 -12.83 37.87 -5.27
CA GLU A 451 -12.24 38.95 -4.46
C GLU A 451 -12.54 38.84 -2.95
N ASP A 452 -13.67 38.23 -2.60
CA ASP A 452 -14.08 38.06 -1.20
C ASP A 452 -13.43 36.85 -0.50
N ILE A 453 -12.51 36.15 -1.17
CA ILE A 453 -11.81 34.96 -0.68
C ILE A 453 -10.35 35.26 -0.24
N GLU A 454 -9.85 36.49 -0.41
CA GLU A 454 -8.53 36.87 0.09
C GLU A 454 -8.44 36.74 1.62
N ARG A 455 -7.63 35.77 2.09
CA ARG A 455 -7.29 35.49 3.49
C ARG A 455 -8.50 35.30 4.42
N GLY A 456 -9.12 34.13 4.26
CA GLY A 456 -9.64 33.39 5.39
C GLY A 456 -11.04 33.79 5.85
N ARG A 457 -12.02 33.04 5.34
CA ARG A 457 -13.16 32.49 6.09
C ARG A 457 -14.05 31.73 5.11
N ALA A 458 -14.14 30.40 5.24
CA ALA A 458 -15.29 29.67 4.74
C ALA A 458 -16.50 29.92 5.66
N LYS A 459 -16.79 31.17 6.04
CA LYS A 459 -17.99 31.48 6.83
C LYS A 459 -19.22 31.06 6.04
N GLU A 460 -20.33 30.78 6.70
CA GLU A 460 -21.62 30.67 6.02
C GLU A 460 -21.80 31.87 5.09
N VAL A 461 -21.77 31.58 3.80
CA VAL A 461 -21.91 32.57 2.74
C VAL A 461 -23.39 32.58 2.38
N SER A 462 -23.98 33.76 2.16
CA SER A 462 -25.37 33.82 1.70
C SER A 462 -25.50 33.06 0.39
N LYS A 463 -26.64 32.42 0.14
CA LYS A 463 -26.91 31.72 -1.14
C LYS A 463 -26.62 32.58 -2.37
N GLU A 464 -26.89 33.88 -2.26
CA GLU A 464 -26.59 34.86 -3.32
C GLU A 464 -25.08 34.94 -3.61
N LYS A 465 -24.27 34.98 -2.55
CA LYS A 465 -22.82 35.09 -2.67
C LYS A 465 -22.18 33.76 -3.09
N GLU A 466 -22.75 32.62 -2.72
CA GLU A 466 -22.38 31.32 -3.29
C GLU A 466 -22.66 31.25 -4.79
N GLU A 467 -23.81 31.75 -5.24
CA GLU A 467 -24.14 31.80 -6.67
C GLU A 467 -23.21 32.75 -7.44
N GLU A 468 -22.79 33.87 -6.83
CA GLU A 468 -21.74 34.73 -7.40
C GLU A 468 -20.42 33.99 -7.59
N ARG A 469 -19.95 33.29 -6.56
CA ARG A 469 -18.72 32.49 -6.61
C ARG A 469 -18.84 31.38 -7.65
N ARG A 470 -19.97 30.68 -7.67
CA ARG A 470 -20.29 29.65 -8.68
C ARG A 470 -20.19 30.20 -10.10
N ARG A 471 -20.77 31.38 -10.36
CA ARG A 471 -20.66 32.07 -11.67
C ARG A 471 -19.23 32.47 -12.00
N PHE A 472 -18.47 32.97 -11.03
CA PHE A 472 -17.05 33.31 -11.21
C PHE A 472 -16.25 32.10 -11.69
N PHE A 473 -16.33 30.98 -10.96
CA PHE A 473 -15.59 29.77 -11.29
C PHE A 473 -16.07 29.10 -12.57
N GLN A 474 -17.36 29.20 -12.90
CA GLN A 474 -17.87 28.77 -14.21
C GLN A 474 -17.22 29.55 -15.37
N GLY A 475 -16.81 30.80 -15.13
CA GLY A 475 -16.11 31.64 -16.10
C GLY A 475 -14.62 31.32 -16.25
N VAL A 476 -14.03 30.54 -15.34
CA VAL A 476 -12.61 30.15 -15.43
C VAL A 476 -12.44 29.15 -16.56
N LYS A 477 -11.56 29.48 -17.52
CA LYS A 477 -11.24 28.59 -18.64
C LYS A 477 -10.36 27.44 -18.15
N VAL A 478 -10.88 26.21 -18.23
CA VAL A 478 -10.11 24.99 -17.98
C VAL A 478 -9.47 24.56 -19.31
N ASP A 479 -8.16 24.74 -19.43
CA ASP A 479 -7.41 24.47 -20.66
C ASP A 479 -6.74 23.10 -20.61
N GLU A 480 -6.95 22.26 -21.62
CA GLU A 480 -6.29 20.95 -21.74
C GLU A 480 -4.77 21.05 -21.92
N GLY A 481 -4.26 22.24 -22.28
CA GLY A 481 -2.84 22.55 -22.36
C GLY A 481 -2.16 22.92 -21.03
N ASP A 482 -2.92 23.04 -19.93
CA ASP A 482 -2.43 23.42 -18.60
C ASP A 482 -2.76 22.33 -17.56
N PHE A 483 -1.91 22.17 -16.54
CA PHE A 483 -2.26 21.38 -15.35
C PHE A 483 -3.01 22.26 -14.35
N MET A 484 -4.26 21.89 -14.04
CA MET A 484 -5.15 22.69 -13.21
C MET A 484 -5.85 21.86 -12.14
N MET A 485 -5.97 22.42 -10.94
CA MET A 485 -6.73 21.82 -9.84
C MET A 485 -7.73 22.78 -9.23
N VAL A 486 -8.72 22.23 -8.56
CA VAL A 486 -9.70 22.95 -7.75
C VAL A 486 -9.44 22.62 -6.28
N GLY A 487 -9.48 23.64 -5.43
CA GLY A 487 -9.34 23.49 -3.97
C GLY A 487 -10.62 23.89 -3.25
N ALA A 488 -11.00 23.09 -2.26
CA ALA A 488 -12.16 23.32 -1.42
C ALA A 488 -11.88 22.95 0.03
N TYR A 489 -12.64 23.58 0.94
CA TYR A 489 -12.48 23.43 2.37
C TYR A 489 -13.87 23.29 3.03
N PRO A 490 -14.00 22.61 4.17
CA PRO A 490 -15.26 22.52 4.90
C PRO A 490 -15.82 23.91 5.22
N TYR A 491 -17.14 24.09 5.16
CA TYR A 491 -17.76 25.30 5.70
C TYR A 491 -17.41 25.47 7.18
N GLY A 492 -17.22 26.72 7.60
CA GLY A 492 -16.71 27.11 8.91
C GLY A 492 -15.19 27.10 9.00
N GLY A 493 -14.49 26.38 8.11
CA GLY A 493 -13.04 26.30 8.08
C GLY A 493 -12.36 27.64 7.81
N VAL A 494 -11.24 27.88 8.49
CA VAL A 494 -10.31 28.95 8.13
C VAL A 494 -9.13 28.26 7.47
N TRP A 495 -8.80 28.65 6.24
CA TRP A 495 -7.59 28.18 5.59
C TRP A 495 -6.52 29.24 5.72
N ASP A 496 -5.33 28.81 6.11
CA ASP A 496 -4.11 29.59 6.21
C ASP A 496 -3.07 29.05 5.21
N PHE A 497 -1.88 29.61 5.17
CA PHE A 497 -0.81 29.14 4.28
C PHE A 497 0.49 29.13 5.07
N ALA A 498 0.63 28.11 5.92
CA ALA A 498 1.78 27.97 6.80
C ALA A 498 2.90 27.24 6.06
N VAL A 499 4.14 27.68 6.23
CA VAL A 499 5.32 27.25 5.44
C VAL A 499 6.40 26.59 6.29
N GLY A 500 6.27 26.60 7.62
CA GLY A 500 7.13 25.86 8.53
C GLY A 500 7.34 26.55 9.88
N GLY A 501 7.35 25.76 10.97
CA GLY A 501 7.67 26.21 12.33
C GLY A 501 6.57 26.99 13.05
N GLU A 502 5.46 27.34 12.39
CA GLU A 502 4.39 28.12 13.03
C GLU A 502 3.67 27.34 14.16
N HIS A 503 3.68 26.00 14.08
CA HIS A 503 3.03 25.10 15.05
C HIS A 503 4.02 24.13 15.71
N GLU A 504 5.32 24.44 15.74
CA GLU A 504 6.31 23.63 16.45
C GLU A 504 5.97 23.51 17.94
N GLY A 505 5.84 22.28 18.44
CA GLY A 505 5.41 21.98 19.82
C GLY A 505 3.92 22.21 20.09
N LYS A 506 3.11 22.46 19.05
CA LYS A 506 1.66 22.67 19.10
C LYS A 506 0.93 21.84 18.04
N GLU A 507 1.53 20.73 17.63
CA GLU A 507 1.03 19.88 16.56
C GLU A 507 -0.36 19.33 16.90
N GLU A 508 -0.61 19.04 18.19
CA GLU A 508 -1.92 18.61 18.69
C GLU A 508 -3.02 19.64 18.41
N GLU A 509 -2.74 20.95 18.41
CA GLU A 509 -3.73 21.97 18.06
C GLU A 509 -4.19 21.81 16.59
N VAL A 510 -3.29 21.38 15.72
CA VAL A 510 -3.54 21.15 14.29
C VAL A 510 -4.22 19.81 14.06
N TRP A 511 -3.79 18.77 14.78
CA TRP A 511 -4.34 17.43 14.64
C TRP A 511 -5.77 17.32 15.20
N HIS A 512 -6.14 18.16 16.16
CA HIS A 512 -7.50 18.22 16.71
C HIS A 512 -8.47 19.09 15.89
N VAL A 513 -8.11 19.54 14.69
CA VAL A 513 -9.05 20.21 13.79
C VAL A 513 -10.27 19.31 13.56
N GLN A 514 -11.45 19.90 13.74
CA GLN A 514 -12.70 19.15 13.72
C GLN A 514 -12.93 18.51 12.35
N MET A 515 -13.21 17.22 12.38
CA MET A 515 -13.54 16.45 11.20
C MET A 515 -14.82 16.97 10.51
N PRO A 516 -14.85 17.07 9.17
CA PRO A 516 -16.03 17.54 8.44
C PRO A 516 -17.17 16.53 8.56
N GLU A 517 -18.41 17.01 8.59
CA GLU A 517 -19.58 16.14 8.71
C GLU A 517 -19.81 15.22 7.49
N LYS A 518 -19.23 15.56 6.34
CA LYS A 518 -19.44 14.91 5.03
C LYS A 518 -18.15 14.86 4.22
N ASP A 519 -17.97 13.81 3.44
CA ASP A 519 -16.97 13.77 2.37
C ASP A 519 -17.34 14.76 1.25
N PRO A 520 -16.41 15.51 0.65
CA PRO A 520 -16.75 16.53 -0.35
C PRO A 520 -17.42 15.96 -1.60
N VAL A 521 -17.19 14.70 -1.95
CA VAL A 521 -17.76 14.07 -3.14
C VAL A 521 -18.80 13.01 -2.77
N LEU A 522 -18.47 12.17 -1.80
CA LEU A 522 -19.25 10.99 -1.44
C LEU A 522 -20.29 11.26 -0.34
N GLY A 523 -20.29 12.45 0.26
CA GLY A 523 -21.24 12.82 1.32
C GLY A 523 -21.13 11.91 2.56
N ASP A 524 -22.27 11.41 3.03
CA ASP A 524 -22.35 10.49 4.17
C ASP A 524 -22.02 9.02 3.82
N SER A 525 -21.51 8.76 2.61
CA SER A 525 -21.15 7.42 2.15
C SER A 525 -20.14 6.77 3.09
N GLY A 526 -20.33 5.46 3.36
CA GLY A 526 -19.36 4.65 4.09
C GLY A 526 -18.00 4.53 3.40
N GLU A 527 -17.92 4.85 2.10
CA GLU A 527 -16.67 4.87 1.31
C GLU A 527 -16.00 6.27 1.31
N GLY A 528 -16.68 7.29 1.84
CA GLY A 528 -16.17 8.66 1.99
C GLY A 528 -15.38 8.89 3.27
N LEU A 529 -14.72 10.05 3.36
CA LEU A 529 -13.99 10.54 4.54
C LEU A 529 -14.67 10.21 5.87
N VAL A 530 -15.97 10.52 5.98
CA VAL A 530 -16.75 10.32 7.22
C VAL A 530 -16.95 8.87 7.56
N GLY A 531 -17.05 7.99 6.56
CA GLY A 531 -17.07 6.55 6.77
C GLY A 531 -15.72 6.01 7.22
N LEU A 532 -14.64 6.54 6.64
CA LEU A 532 -13.26 6.08 6.85
C LEU A 532 -12.64 6.61 8.14
N TRP A 533 -13.07 7.76 8.66
CA TRP A 533 -12.60 8.36 9.91
C TRP A 533 -13.34 7.86 11.16
N LYS A 534 -14.34 6.98 11.00
CA LYS A 534 -15.02 6.28 12.11
C LYS A 534 -14.07 5.28 12.77
N GLY A 535 -13.48 5.67 13.89
CA GLY A 535 -12.58 4.82 14.68
C GLY A 535 -11.28 5.50 15.11
N ILE A 536 -11.04 6.73 14.65
CA ILE A 536 -9.90 7.56 15.09
C ILE A 536 -10.30 8.46 16.28
N ASP A 537 -11.55 8.38 16.77
CA ASP A 537 -11.99 9.13 17.94
C ASP A 537 -11.23 8.72 19.22
N THR A 538 -10.33 9.62 19.62
CA THR A 538 -9.79 9.87 20.98
C THR A 538 -8.78 8.87 21.54
N VAL A 539 -7.49 9.21 21.44
CA VAL A 539 -6.56 9.06 22.58
C VAL A 539 -6.62 10.34 23.40
#